data_AF-A0A086SYW3-F1
#
_entry.id   AF-A0A086SYW3-F1
#
_cell.length_a   1.000
_cell.length_b   1.000
_cell.length_c   1.000
_cell.angle_alpha   90.00
_cell.angle_beta   90.00
_cell.angle_gamma   90.00
#
_symmetry.space_group_name_H-M   'P 1'
#
loop_
_entity.id
_entity.type
_entity.pdbx_description
1 polymer ?
#
loop_
_entity_poly.entity_id
_entity_poly.type
_entity_poly.pdbx_seq_one_letter_code
_entity_poly.pdbx_strand_id
1 'polypeptide(L)'
;MDDGADEQAYGANLDYTLKELQRKVKEHEDELQRLRGKGDSVLQSPAAQAKVVKTALEDVTNEEPFLPFPSSILPALLALRRTHETIRESQAYLASQASVVDCEKRRLESDQASLRDQKLLTEALSSRIETLKEELASNADVRPDDESRRRREELQKKRSDYDRESKKLFRALNDFIDQHLAAMLAAEELGGPVVGDLMDIDGGDLAAGFNAQGKLRKPKDGASVDKRQRRIDEIWGTAGDGDDQGNDEVSAAGREMKQLTQALVEQLQEAKGDNAASYVTLTRESAAARFLVRSKVAHFHPKDAMRLRLIDFGRELEA
;
A
#
# COMPACT_ATOMS: atom_id res chain seq x y z
N MET A 1 56.28 3.96 -48.27
CA MET A 1 57.50 4.45 -47.59
C MET A 1 57.60 5.98 -47.66
N ASP A 2 56.46 6.68 -47.76
CA ASP A 2 56.41 8.14 -47.98
C ASP A 2 56.09 8.92 -46.69
N ASP A 3 55.25 8.34 -45.80
CA ASP A 3 54.86 8.95 -44.51
C ASP A 3 56.05 9.38 -43.64
N GLY A 4 57.13 8.60 -43.62
CA GLY A 4 58.29 8.91 -42.76
C GLY A 4 59.11 10.11 -43.21
N ALA A 5 59.06 10.49 -44.50
CA ALA A 5 59.75 11.66 -45.02
C ALA A 5 58.92 12.93 -44.80
N ASP A 6 57.61 12.83 -44.98
CA ASP A 6 56.67 13.93 -44.75
C ASP A 6 56.56 14.29 -43.26
N GLU A 7 56.59 13.31 -42.35
CA GLU A 7 56.64 13.56 -40.90
C GLU A 7 57.93 14.28 -40.47
N GLN A 8 59.07 13.96 -41.08
CA GLN A 8 60.34 14.63 -40.79
C GLN A 8 60.36 16.07 -41.31
N ALA A 9 59.84 16.31 -42.51
CA ALA A 9 59.69 17.66 -43.07
C ALA A 9 58.70 18.50 -42.24
N TYR A 10 57.60 17.89 -41.78
CA TYR A 10 56.64 18.51 -40.89
C TYR A 10 57.25 18.92 -39.55
N GLY A 11 58.03 18.03 -38.92
CA GLY A 11 58.72 18.31 -37.66
C GLY A 11 59.74 19.46 -37.78
N ALA A 12 60.54 19.48 -38.85
CA ALA A 12 61.51 20.55 -39.10
C ALA A 12 60.83 21.93 -39.29
N ASN A 13 59.71 21.97 -40.00
CA ASN A 13 58.92 23.19 -40.20
C ASN A 13 58.23 23.65 -38.90
N LEU A 14 57.79 22.73 -38.04
CA LEU A 14 57.23 23.04 -36.73
C LEU A 14 58.29 23.67 -35.81
N ASP A 15 59.48 23.10 -35.76
CA ASP A 15 60.59 23.65 -34.98
C ASP A 15 61.03 25.03 -35.48
N TYR A 16 61.02 25.24 -36.80
CA TYR A 16 61.33 26.54 -37.40
C TYR A 16 60.31 27.61 -37.00
N THR A 17 59.02 27.33 -37.17
CA THR A 17 57.94 28.26 -36.81
C THR A 17 57.90 28.55 -35.30
N LEU A 18 58.19 27.55 -34.46
CA LEU A 18 58.28 27.72 -33.02
C LEU A 18 59.41 28.67 -32.62
N LYS A 19 60.62 28.48 -33.18
CA LYS A 19 61.77 29.35 -32.92
C LYS A 19 61.53 30.78 -33.41
N GLU A 20 60.88 30.93 -34.55
CA GLU A 20 60.51 32.23 -35.09
C GLU A 20 59.56 32.98 -34.16
N LEU A 21 58.46 32.34 -33.73
CA LEU A 21 57.49 32.93 -32.83
C LEU A 21 58.12 33.28 -31.47
N GLN A 22 58.94 32.39 -30.91
CA GLN A 22 59.66 32.66 -29.66
C GLN A 22 60.61 33.85 -29.79
N ARG A 23 61.29 33.99 -30.93
CA ARG A 23 62.14 35.15 -31.20
C ARG A 23 61.30 36.42 -31.27
N LYS A 24 60.18 36.41 -32.00
CA LYS A 24 59.28 37.57 -32.13
C LYS A 24 58.66 38.00 -30.81
N VAL A 25 58.23 37.04 -29.99
CA VAL A 25 57.72 37.31 -28.63
C VAL A 25 58.81 37.98 -27.79
N LYS A 26 60.05 37.47 -27.80
CA LYS A 26 61.16 38.08 -27.07
C LYS A 26 61.51 39.48 -27.58
N GLU A 27 61.55 39.69 -28.90
CA GLU A 27 61.78 41.00 -29.51
C GLU A 27 60.74 42.02 -28.99
N HIS A 28 59.45 41.67 -29.02
CA HIS A 28 58.40 42.55 -28.52
C HIS A 28 58.39 42.70 -26.99
N GLU A 29 58.74 41.65 -26.23
CA GLU A 29 58.90 41.74 -24.78
C GLU A 29 60.05 42.69 -24.40
N ASP A 30 61.19 42.62 -25.11
CA ASP A 30 62.33 43.51 -24.91
C ASP A 30 61.99 44.96 -25.31
N GLU A 31 61.23 45.16 -26.40
CA GLU A 31 60.71 46.46 -26.79
C GLU A 31 59.75 47.03 -25.74
N LEU A 32 58.82 46.22 -25.23
CA LEU A 32 57.92 46.61 -24.15
C LEU A 32 58.69 46.97 -22.87
N GLN A 33 59.73 46.21 -22.52
CA GLN A 33 60.59 46.52 -21.36
C GLN A 33 61.36 47.84 -21.57
N ARG A 34 61.88 48.09 -22.78
CA ARG A 34 62.52 49.37 -23.12
C ARG A 34 61.55 50.55 -23.05
N LEU A 35 60.30 50.37 -23.50
CA LEU A 35 59.27 51.41 -23.43
C LEU A 35 58.82 51.65 -21.99
N ARG A 36 58.64 50.60 -21.19
CA ARG A 36 58.34 50.71 -19.75
C ARG A 36 59.46 51.39 -18.97
N GLY A 37 60.73 51.13 -19.33
CA GLY A 37 61.88 51.81 -18.72
C GLY A 37 62.05 53.29 -19.14
N LYS A 38 61.41 53.70 -20.24
CA LYS A 38 61.42 55.09 -20.75
C LYS A 38 60.19 55.90 -20.33
N GLY A 39 59.11 55.24 -19.91
CA GLY A 39 57.85 55.89 -19.58
C GLY A 39 57.79 56.32 -18.11
N ASP A 40 57.97 57.61 -17.84
CA ASP A 40 57.49 58.23 -16.61
C ASP A 40 55.95 58.39 -16.69
N SER A 41 55.27 57.94 -15.65
CA SER A 41 53.81 58.02 -15.51
C SER A 41 53.35 59.48 -15.43
N VAL A 42 52.94 60.06 -16.56
CA VAL A 42 52.21 61.33 -16.55
C VAL A 42 50.76 61.04 -16.13
N LEU A 43 50.35 61.56 -14.98
CA LEU A 43 48.97 61.49 -14.48
C LEU A 43 48.02 62.26 -15.43
N GLN A 44 47.50 61.58 -16.45
CA GLN A 44 46.49 62.12 -17.36
C GLN A 44 45.08 61.96 -16.76
N SER A 45 44.21 62.94 -16.98
CA SER A 45 42.77 62.84 -16.66
C SER A 45 42.12 61.65 -17.41
N PRO A 46 41.14 60.94 -16.82
CA PRO A 46 40.51 59.76 -17.44
C PRO A 46 39.98 59.99 -18.87
N ALA A 47 39.48 61.19 -19.15
CA ALA A 47 38.98 61.56 -20.48
C ALA A 47 40.12 61.75 -21.51
N ALA A 48 41.31 62.14 -21.07
CA ALA A 48 42.49 62.23 -21.92
C ALA A 48 43.07 60.84 -22.20
N GLN A 49 43.10 59.95 -21.20
CA GLN A 49 43.54 58.56 -21.36
C GLN A 49 42.67 57.80 -22.36
N ALA A 50 41.34 57.94 -22.26
CA ALA A 50 40.41 57.28 -23.20
C ALA A 50 40.63 57.74 -24.66
N LYS A 51 40.99 59.01 -24.89
CA LYS A 51 41.31 59.52 -26.22
C LYS A 51 42.63 58.93 -26.74
N VAL A 52 43.66 58.85 -25.90
CA VAL A 52 44.95 58.25 -26.26
C VAL A 52 44.80 56.75 -26.57
N VAL A 53 44.01 56.02 -25.77
CA VAL A 53 43.72 54.60 -26.04
C VAL A 53 42.93 54.45 -27.34
N LYS A 54 41.96 55.34 -27.60
CA LYS A 54 41.19 55.31 -28.85
C LYS A 54 42.10 55.54 -30.06
N THR A 55 42.95 56.56 -30.05
CA THR A 55 43.87 56.80 -31.17
C THR A 55 44.87 55.66 -31.32
N ALA A 56 45.42 55.13 -30.22
CA ALA A 56 46.32 53.98 -30.28
C ALA A 56 45.65 52.71 -30.82
N LEU A 57 44.37 52.47 -30.50
CA LEU A 57 43.61 51.36 -31.08
C LEU A 57 43.35 51.58 -32.57
N GLU A 58 42.99 52.80 -32.98
CA GLU A 58 42.83 53.16 -34.40
C GLU A 58 44.15 52.94 -35.16
N ASP A 59 45.28 53.36 -34.60
CA ASP A 59 46.61 53.15 -35.17
C ASP A 59 46.94 51.65 -35.31
N VAL A 60 46.75 50.87 -34.25
CA VAL A 60 47.01 49.41 -34.26
C VAL A 60 46.08 48.67 -35.25
N THR A 61 44.84 49.12 -35.43
CA THR A 61 43.93 48.51 -36.42
C THR A 61 44.28 48.86 -37.86
N ASN A 62 45.01 49.96 -38.08
CA ASN A 62 45.45 50.39 -39.41
C ASN A 62 46.84 49.83 -39.79
N GLU A 63 47.60 49.32 -38.81
CA GLU A 63 48.86 48.62 -39.06
C GLU A 63 48.62 47.22 -39.65
N GLU A 64 49.55 46.78 -40.51
CA GLU A 64 49.46 45.46 -41.14
C GLU A 64 49.66 44.37 -40.09
N PRO A 65 48.71 43.44 -39.93
CA PRO A 65 48.83 42.38 -38.93
C PRO A 65 49.99 41.45 -39.28
N PHE A 66 50.63 40.89 -38.25
CA PHE A 66 51.65 39.87 -38.44
C PHE A 66 51.04 38.65 -39.15
N LEU A 67 51.49 38.39 -40.38
CA LEU A 67 51.18 37.21 -41.15
C LEU A 67 52.36 36.23 -41.07
N PRO A 68 52.12 34.95 -40.74
CA PRO A 68 53.20 33.96 -40.74
C PRO A 68 53.69 33.71 -42.18
N PHE A 69 54.93 33.22 -42.33
CA PHE A 69 55.48 32.86 -43.63
C PHE A 69 54.58 31.84 -44.37
N PRO A 70 54.57 31.84 -45.71
CA PRO A 70 53.66 30.98 -46.49
C PRO A 70 53.90 29.47 -46.31
N SER A 71 55.09 29.06 -45.87
CA SER A 71 55.40 27.67 -45.50
C SER A 71 55.11 27.34 -44.03
N SER A 72 54.54 28.27 -43.27
CA SER A 72 54.22 28.07 -41.86
C SER A 72 53.03 27.12 -41.69
N ILE A 73 53.20 26.16 -40.78
CA ILE A 73 52.17 25.19 -40.41
C ILE A 73 51.18 25.79 -39.40
N LEU A 74 51.42 26.99 -38.89
CA LEU A 74 50.61 27.62 -37.85
C LEU A 74 49.11 27.76 -38.22
N PRO A 75 48.73 28.21 -39.43
CA PRO A 75 47.32 28.26 -39.82
C PRO A 75 46.66 26.88 -39.81
N ALA A 76 47.37 25.84 -40.25
CA ALA A 76 46.87 24.47 -40.26
C ALA A 76 46.73 23.90 -38.83
N LEU A 77 47.72 24.12 -37.96
CA LEU A 77 47.66 23.73 -36.55
C LEU A 77 46.55 24.47 -35.79
N LEU A 78 46.38 25.76 -36.05
CA LEU A 78 45.30 26.54 -35.45
C LEU A 78 43.94 26.03 -35.93
N ALA A 79 43.79 25.79 -37.23
CA ALA A 79 42.58 25.19 -37.78
C ALA A 79 42.29 23.83 -37.12
N LEU A 80 43.27 22.95 -37.02
CA LEU A 80 43.15 21.63 -36.38
C LEU A 80 42.76 21.76 -34.90
N ARG A 81 43.41 22.65 -34.15
CA ARG A 81 43.10 22.87 -32.74
C ARG A 81 41.67 23.39 -32.58
N ARG A 82 41.28 24.37 -33.39
CA ARG A 82 39.95 24.96 -33.34
C ARG A 82 38.87 23.95 -33.71
N THR A 83 39.06 23.16 -34.78
CA THR A 83 38.12 22.10 -35.14
C THR A 83 38.05 21.02 -34.06
N HIS A 84 39.18 20.67 -33.43
CA HIS A 84 39.18 19.75 -32.31
C HIS A 84 38.43 20.31 -31.09
N GLU A 85 38.63 21.58 -30.74
CA GLU A 85 37.92 22.27 -29.67
C GLU A 85 36.41 22.27 -29.95
N THR A 86 35.98 22.65 -31.17
CA THR A 86 34.54 22.69 -31.53
C THR A 86 33.92 21.29 -31.58
N ILE A 87 34.65 20.26 -31.99
CA ILE A 87 34.17 18.87 -31.93
C ILE A 87 33.95 18.45 -30.47
N ARG A 88 34.89 18.77 -29.57
CA ARG A 88 34.73 18.45 -28.14
C ARG A 88 33.55 19.20 -27.51
N GLU A 89 33.43 20.49 -27.79
CA GLU A 89 32.34 21.33 -27.28
C GLU A 89 30.98 20.86 -27.80
N SER A 90 30.87 20.54 -29.09
CA SER A 90 29.62 20.03 -29.68
C SER A 90 29.24 18.66 -29.13
N GLN A 91 30.22 17.75 -28.90
CA GLN A 91 29.96 16.47 -28.24
C GLN A 91 29.47 16.66 -26.80
N ALA A 92 30.10 17.54 -26.02
CA ALA A 92 29.66 17.85 -24.66
C ALA A 92 28.25 18.46 -24.65
N TYR A 93 27.96 19.35 -25.60
CA TYR A 93 26.63 19.94 -25.77
C TYR A 93 25.57 18.88 -26.12
N LEU A 94 25.84 18.01 -27.09
CA LEU A 94 24.94 16.91 -27.46
C LEU A 94 24.67 15.98 -26.26
N ALA A 95 25.71 15.66 -25.47
CA ALA A 95 25.55 14.86 -24.26
C ALA A 95 24.66 15.56 -23.22
N SER A 96 24.83 16.87 -23.02
CA SER A 96 23.99 17.66 -22.10
C SER A 96 22.54 17.77 -22.57
N GLN A 97 22.30 17.79 -23.88
CA GLN A 97 20.97 17.96 -24.45
C GLN A 97 20.21 16.63 -24.57
N ALA A 98 20.91 15.49 -24.63
CA ALA A 98 20.28 14.17 -24.66
C ALA A 98 19.31 13.96 -23.49
N SER A 99 19.69 14.34 -22.26
CA SER A 99 18.82 14.21 -21.09
C SER A 99 17.59 15.11 -21.14
N VAL A 100 17.72 16.31 -21.73
CA VAL A 100 16.60 17.23 -21.93
C VAL A 100 15.63 16.65 -22.95
N VAL A 101 16.13 16.14 -24.06
CA VAL A 101 15.31 15.49 -25.10
C VAL A 101 14.57 14.29 -24.54
N ASP A 102 15.21 13.46 -23.71
CA ASP A 102 14.57 12.32 -23.09
C ASP A 102 13.48 12.73 -22.07
N CYS A 103 13.72 13.81 -21.32
CA CYS A 103 12.72 14.39 -20.42
C CYS A 103 11.49 14.88 -21.21
N GLU A 104 11.71 15.64 -22.28
CA GLU A 104 10.62 16.16 -23.12
C GLU A 104 9.86 15.04 -23.84
N LYS A 105 10.53 13.96 -24.26
CA LYS A 105 9.86 12.77 -24.81
C LYS A 105 8.94 12.11 -23.78
N ARG A 106 9.43 11.90 -22.55
CA ARG A 106 8.61 11.32 -21.48
C ARG A 106 7.41 12.20 -21.15
N ARG A 107 7.60 13.52 -21.14
CA ARG A 107 6.51 14.49 -20.96
C ARG A 107 5.48 14.41 -22.08
N LEU A 108 5.94 14.31 -23.32
CA LEU A 108 5.05 14.15 -24.48
C LEU A 108 4.25 12.84 -24.38
N GLU A 109 4.86 11.74 -23.95
CA GLU A 109 4.19 10.46 -23.74
C GLU A 109 3.11 10.54 -22.65
N SER A 110 3.41 11.20 -21.52
CA SER A 110 2.43 11.40 -20.45
C SER A 110 1.27 12.28 -20.88
N ASP A 111 1.56 13.35 -21.63
CA ASP A 111 0.52 14.26 -22.14
C ASP A 111 -0.37 13.55 -23.16
N GLN A 112 0.21 12.70 -24.02
CA GLN A 112 -0.57 11.85 -24.95
C GLN A 112 -1.44 10.83 -24.23
N ALA A 113 -0.94 10.18 -23.16
CA ALA A 113 -1.74 9.27 -22.34
C ALA A 113 -2.92 10.03 -21.70
N SER A 114 -2.64 11.18 -21.10
CA SER A 114 -3.65 12.03 -20.47
C SER A 114 -4.72 12.49 -21.47
N LEU A 115 -4.33 12.80 -22.69
CA LEU A 115 -5.26 13.17 -23.76
C LEU A 115 -6.12 11.98 -24.22
N ARG A 116 -5.59 10.75 -24.24
CA ARG A 116 -6.39 9.54 -24.53
C ARG A 116 -7.42 9.31 -23.43
N ASP A 117 -7.02 9.42 -22.16
CA ASP A 117 -7.92 9.26 -21.02
C ASP A 117 -9.03 10.30 -21.02
N GLN A 118 -8.70 11.56 -21.30
CA GLN A 118 -9.69 12.62 -21.45
C GLN A 118 -10.68 12.33 -22.58
N LYS A 119 -10.22 11.80 -23.72
CA LYS A 119 -11.13 11.41 -24.82
C LYS A 119 -12.08 10.29 -24.39
N LEU A 120 -11.57 9.25 -23.74
CA LEU A 120 -12.39 8.15 -23.23
C LEU A 120 -13.41 8.65 -22.20
N LEU A 121 -13.00 9.54 -21.30
CA LEU A 121 -13.91 10.18 -20.34
C LEU A 121 -14.98 11.01 -21.06
N THR A 122 -14.61 11.79 -22.08
CA THR A 122 -15.60 12.58 -22.82
C THR A 122 -16.60 11.70 -23.56
N GLU A 123 -16.14 10.58 -24.14
CA GLU A 123 -16.99 9.61 -24.82
C GLU A 123 -17.97 8.94 -23.85
N ALA A 124 -17.47 8.46 -22.70
CA ALA A 124 -18.28 7.86 -21.65
C ALA A 124 -19.29 8.85 -21.04
N LEU A 125 -18.90 10.12 -20.88
CA LEU A 125 -19.81 11.16 -20.41
C LEU A 125 -20.86 11.50 -21.46
N SER A 126 -20.50 11.59 -22.75
CA SER A 126 -21.48 11.80 -23.82
C SER A 126 -22.48 10.65 -23.90
N SER A 127 -22.01 9.40 -23.84
CA SER A 127 -22.90 8.24 -23.85
C SER A 127 -23.81 8.24 -22.61
N ARG A 128 -23.29 8.61 -21.43
CA ARG A 128 -24.13 8.72 -20.23
C ARG A 128 -25.16 9.83 -20.37
N ILE A 129 -24.80 10.99 -20.90
CA ILE A 129 -25.75 12.08 -21.16
C ILE A 129 -26.84 11.64 -22.13
N GLU A 130 -26.50 10.90 -23.18
CA GLU A 130 -27.47 10.33 -24.12
C GLU A 130 -28.42 9.35 -23.43
N THR A 131 -27.89 8.37 -22.68
CA THR A 131 -28.74 7.44 -21.92
C THR A 131 -29.64 8.16 -20.91
N LEU A 132 -29.15 9.20 -20.22
CA LEU A 132 -29.96 9.98 -19.29
C LEU A 132 -31.04 10.79 -20.00
N LYS A 133 -30.77 11.31 -21.21
CA LYS A 133 -31.78 11.99 -22.03
C LYS A 133 -32.86 11.02 -22.50
N GLU A 134 -32.47 9.80 -22.90
CA GLU A 134 -33.40 8.73 -23.28
C GLU A 134 -34.23 8.27 -22.07
N GLU A 135 -33.59 8.04 -20.92
CA GLU A 135 -34.26 7.72 -19.65
C GLU A 135 -35.25 8.82 -19.30
N LEU A 136 -34.87 10.11 -19.36
CA LEU A 136 -35.75 11.22 -19.05
C LEU A 136 -36.91 11.35 -20.06
N ALA A 137 -36.67 11.09 -21.34
CA ALA A 137 -37.73 11.04 -22.35
C ALA A 137 -38.70 9.87 -22.08
N SER A 138 -38.19 8.71 -21.67
CA SER A 138 -39.00 7.53 -21.31
C SER A 138 -39.76 7.71 -19.99
N ASN A 139 -39.19 8.45 -19.05
CA ASN A 139 -39.77 8.74 -17.74
C ASN A 139 -40.73 9.95 -17.79
N ALA A 140 -40.70 10.77 -18.85
CA ALA A 140 -41.68 11.85 -19.05
C ALA A 140 -43.12 11.32 -19.14
N ASP A 141 -43.30 10.06 -19.56
CA ASP A 141 -44.60 9.36 -19.59
C ASP A 141 -44.93 8.65 -18.25
N VAL A 142 -43.99 8.53 -17.31
CA VAL A 142 -44.17 7.83 -16.04
C VAL A 142 -44.62 8.82 -14.96
N ARG A 143 -45.75 8.53 -14.30
CA ARG A 143 -46.30 9.40 -13.26
C ARG A 143 -45.41 9.31 -11.99
N PRO A 144 -45.17 10.41 -11.26
CA PRO A 144 -44.35 10.38 -10.03
C PRO A 144 -44.88 9.41 -8.95
N ASP A 145 -46.19 9.10 -8.97
CA ASP A 145 -46.79 8.05 -8.13
C ASP A 145 -46.19 6.65 -8.42
N ASP A 146 -45.93 6.34 -9.69
CA ASP A 146 -45.40 5.05 -10.14
C ASP A 146 -43.92 4.87 -9.76
N GLU A 147 -43.13 5.94 -9.79
CA GLU A 147 -41.74 5.91 -9.30
C GLU A 147 -41.68 5.64 -7.78
N SER A 148 -42.54 6.31 -7.00
CA SER A 148 -42.61 6.09 -5.56
C SER A 148 -43.01 4.65 -5.23
N ARG A 149 -43.89 4.06 -6.04
CA ARG A 149 -44.32 2.68 -5.91
C ARG A 149 -43.21 1.71 -6.26
N ARG A 150 -42.50 1.92 -7.37
CA ARG A 150 -41.34 1.10 -7.77
C ARG A 150 -40.24 1.11 -6.69
N ARG A 151 -39.91 2.27 -6.14
CA ARG A 151 -38.92 2.36 -5.04
C ARG A 151 -39.36 1.60 -3.79
N ARG A 152 -40.65 1.67 -3.42
CA ARG A 152 -41.19 0.86 -2.31
C ARG A 152 -41.12 -0.62 -2.60
N GLU A 153 -41.46 -1.05 -3.81
CA GLU A 153 -41.38 -2.46 -4.23
C GLU A 153 -39.93 -2.96 -4.24
N GLU A 154 -38.96 -2.15 -4.67
CA GLU A 154 -37.53 -2.47 -4.61
C GLU A 154 -37.03 -2.61 -3.17
N LEU A 155 -37.37 -1.66 -2.29
CA LEU A 155 -37.02 -1.75 -0.87
C LEU A 155 -37.69 -2.95 -0.21
N GLN A 156 -38.92 -3.28 -0.58
CA GLN A 156 -39.62 -4.46 -0.08
C GLN A 156 -38.97 -5.75 -0.55
N LYS A 157 -38.53 -5.82 -1.82
CA LYS A 157 -37.77 -6.95 -2.35
C LYS A 157 -36.45 -7.13 -1.60
N LYS A 158 -35.65 -6.06 -1.48
CA LYS A 158 -34.39 -6.08 -0.72
C LYS A 158 -34.61 -6.54 0.72
N ARG A 159 -35.63 -6.02 1.40
CA ARG A 159 -35.99 -6.47 2.76
C ARG A 159 -36.32 -7.97 2.79
N SER A 160 -37.12 -8.45 1.84
CA SER A 160 -37.48 -9.87 1.76
C SER A 160 -36.28 -10.78 1.48
N ASP A 161 -35.31 -10.30 0.69
CA ASP A 161 -34.08 -11.02 0.40
C ASP A 161 -33.20 -11.10 1.66
N TYR A 162 -33.00 -9.99 2.38
CA TYR A 162 -32.28 -9.99 3.66
C TYR A 162 -32.97 -10.84 4.72
N ASP A 163 -34.29 -10.82 4.80
CA ASP A 163 -35.05 -11.69 5.71
C ASP A 163 -34.85 -13.17 5.35
N ARG A 164 -34.76 -13.51 4.06
CA ARG A 164 -34.52 -14.88 3.59
C ARG A 164 -33.10 -15.34 3.90
N GLU A 165 -32.11 -14.49 3.68
CA GLU A 165 -30.70 -14.78 3.97
C GLU A 165 -30.47 -14.89 5.48
N SER A 166 -31.04 -14.00 6.27
CA SER A 166 -30.98 -14.05 7.74
C SER A 166 -31.56 -15.36 8.27
N LYS A 167 -32.73 -15.79 7.77
CA LYS A 167 -33.33 -17.09 8.16
C LYS A 167 -32.46 -18.28 7.77
N LYS A 168 -31.79 -18.25 6.62
CA LYS A 168 -30.85 -19.31 6.22
C LYS A 168 -29.64 -19.35 7.15
N LEU A 169 -29.08 -18.18 7.47
CA LEU A 169 -27.92 -18.06 8.36
C LEU A 169 -28.25 -18.53 9.78
N PHE A 170 -29.40 -18.13 10.33
CA PHE A 170 -29.85 -18.60 11.65
C PHE A 170 -30.07 -20.11 11.70
N ARG A 171 -30.57 -20.73 10.62
CA ARG A 171 -30.68 -22.19 10.54
C ARG A 171 -29.31 -22.85 10.55
N ALA A 172 -28.39 -22.39 9.70
CA ALA A 172 -27.04 -22.92 9.65
C ALA A 172 -26.30 -22.76 10.99
N LEU A 173 -26.50 -21.64 11.69
CA LEU A 173 -25.96 -21.42 13.03
C LEU A 173 -26.56 -22.42 14.04
N ASN A 174 -27.87 -22.62 14.03
CA ASN A 174 -28.53 -23.58 14.91
C ASN A 174 -28.07 -25.02 14.66
N ASP A 175 -27.90 -25.40 13.39
CA ASP A 175 -27.40 -26.71 12.99
C ASP A 175 -25.95 -26.91 13.46
N PHE A 176 -25.10 -25.88 13.32
CA PHE A 176 -23.72 -25.90 13.83
C PHE A 176 -23.68 -26.03 15.36
N ILE A 177 -24.58 -25.33 16.07
CA ILE A 177 -24.68 -25.44 17.52
C ILE A 177 -25.02 -26.87 17.93
N ASP A 178 -26.02 -27.49 17.30
CA ASP A 178 -26.44 -28.84 17.67
C ASP A 178 -25.40 -29.91 17.33
N GLN A 179 -24.75 -29.80 16.17
CA GLN A 179 -23.84 -30.84 15.67
C GLN A 179 -22.45 -30.79 16.30
N HIS A 180 -21.94 -29.60 16.61
CA HIS A 180 -20.55 -29.44 17.04
C HIS A 180 -20.44 -28.75 18.40
N LEU A 181 -21.13 -27.62 18.58
CA LEU A 181 -20.88 -26.76 19.72
C LEU A 181 -21.50 -27.29 21.02
N ALA A 182 -22.67 -27.92 20.95
CA ALA A 182 -23.41 -28.40 22.11
C ALA A 182 -22.63 -29.43 22.91
N ALA A 183 -21.98 -30.40 22.24
CA ALA A 183 -21.18 -31.43 22.91
C ALA A 183 -19.93 -30.85 23.57
N MET A 184 -19.25 -29.92 22.89
CA MET A 184 -18.09 -29.24 23.47
C MET A 184 -18.47 -28.36 24.67
N LEU A 185 -19.59 -27.63 24.58
CA LEU A 185 -20.07 -26.79 25.69
C LEU A 185 -20.48 -27.62 26.90
N ALA A 186 -21.14 -28.76 26.69
CA ALA A 186 -21.46 -29.68 27.77
C ALA A 186 -20.20 -30.23 28.44
N ALA A 187 -19.17 -30.57 27.66
CA ALA A 187 -17.88 -30.99 28.20
C ALA A 187 -17.28 -29.92 29.11
N GLU A 188 -17.26 -28.65 28.70
CA GLU A 188 -16.71 -27.54 29.48
C GLU A 188 -17.48 -27.32 30.80
N GLU A 189 -18.82 -27.41 30.77
CA GLU A 189 -19.67 -27.31 31.97
C GLU A 189 -19.38 -28.44 32.98
N LEU A 190 -19.08 -29.65 32.50
CA LEU A 190 -18.69 -30.78 33.33
C LEU A 190 -17.22 -30.72 33.81
N GLY A 191 -16.51 -29.62 33.54
CA GLY A 191 -15.10 -29.45 33.91
C GLY A 191 -14.12 -30.15 32.97
N GLY A 192 -14.58 -30.48 31.77
CA GLY A 192 -13.80 -31.01 30.66
C GLY A 192 -12.96 -29.94 29.96
N PRO A 193 -12.38 -30.28 28.80
CA PRO A 193 -11.54 -29.36 28.05
C PRO A 193 -12.35 -28.16 27.57
N VAL A 194 -11.65 -27.02 27.48
CA VAL A 194 -12.25 -25.77 27.03
C VAL A 194 -12.66 -25.88 25.56
N VAL A 195 -13.83 -25.35 25.18
CA VAL A 195 -14.34 -25.44 23.80
C VAL A 195 -13.30 -24.94 22.79
N GLY A 196 -12.92 -25.77 21.82
CA GLY A 196 -11.92 -25.44 20.80
C GLY A 196 -10.49 -25.92 21.05
N ASP A 197 -10.16 -26.46 22.24
CA ASP A 197 -8.86 -27.09 22.51
C ASP A 197 -8.80 -28.55 22.02
N LEU A 198 -9.94 -29.24 21.98
CA LEU A 198 -10.13 -30.57 21.41
C LEU A 198 -11.24 -30.50 20.36
N MET A 199 -10.99 -31.05 19.16
CA MET A 199 -11.88 -30.89 18.00
C MET A 199 -13.04 -31.90 17.97
N ASP A 200 -12.87 -33.08 18.57
CA ASP A 200 -13.86 -34.16 18.53
C ASP A 200 -14.09 -34.70 19.96
N ILE A 201 -15.24 -34.38 20.56
CA ILE A 201 -15.69 -34.92 21.85
C ILE A 201 -17.04 -35.59 21.59
N ASP A 202 -17.09 -36.92 21.72
CA ASP A 202 -18.31 -37.70 21.51
C ASP A 202 -19.12 -37.83 22.82
N GLY A 203 -20.41 -38.16 22.72
CA GLY A 203 -21.29 -38.38 23.88
C GLY A 203 -20.76 -39.45 24.86
N GLY A 204 -20.01 -40.42 24.36
CA GLY A 204 -19.34 -41.44 25.19
C GLY A 204 -18.19 -40.89 26.04
N ASP A 205 -17.52 -39.82 25.61
CA ASP A 205 -16.44 -39.15 26.35
C ASP A 205 -17.00 -38.28 27.49
N LEU A 206 -18.21 -37.72 27.29
CA LEU A 206 -18.95 -36.99 28.32
C LEU A 206 -19.36 -37.93 29.47
N ALA A 207 -19.88 -39.12 29.13
CA ALA A 207 -20.28 -40.12 30.12
C ALA A 207 -19.10 -40.69 30.94
N ALA A 208 -17.88 -40.73 30.37
CA ALA A 208 -16.68 -41.16 31.07
C ALA A 208 -16.21 -40.15 32.15
N GLY A 209 -16.63 -38.89 32.02
CA GLY A 209 -16.31 -37.80 32.93
C GLY A 209 -14.87 -37.31 32.83
N PHE A 210 -14.66 -36.02 33.11
CA PHE A 210 -13.35 -35.39 33.05
C PHE A 210 -12.78 -35.16 34.45
N ASN A 211 -11.45 -35.13 34.58
CA ASN A 211 -10.80 -34.70 35.81
C ASN A 211 -10.74 -33.16 35.89
N ALA A 212 -10.46 -32.59 37.06
CA ALA A 212 -10.34 -31.13 37.25
C ALA A 212 -9.22 -30.45 36.41
N GLN A 213 -8.47 -31.22 35.61
CA GLN A 213 -7.47 -30.73 34.65
C GLN A 213 -7.92 -30.91 33.18
N GLY A 214 -9.21 -31.19 32.93
CA GLY A 214 -9.77 -31.33 31.59
C GLY A 214 -9.36 -32.59 30.83
N LYS A 215 -8.73 -33.57 31.48
CA LYS A 215 -8.33 -34.85 30.85
C LYS A 215 -9.40 -35.91 31.09
N LEU A 216 -9.67 -36.70 30.04
CA LEU A 216 -10.61 -37.83 30.09
C LEU A 216 -10.22 -38.80 31.22
N ARG A 217 -11.16 -39.12 32.11
CA ARG A 217 -10.91 -40.14 33.14
C ARG A 217 -10.83 -41.50 32.46
N LYS A 218 -9.64 -42.10 32.45
CA LYS A 218 -9.48 -43.49 32.00
C LYS A 218 -10.32 -44.41 32.90
N PRO A 219 -11.21 -45.25 32.35
CA PRO A 219 -11.79 -46.33 33.13
C PRO A 219 -10.65 -47.23 33.62
N LYS A 220 -10.69 -47.57 34.91
CA LYS A 220 -9.63 -48.30 35.59
C LYS A 220 -9.70 -49.78 35.19
N ASP A 221 -9.23 -50.12 34.00
CA ASP A 221 -8.99 -51.52 33.61
C ASP A 221 -7.55 -51.92 33.96
N GLY A 222 -7.45 -52.78 34.99
CA GLY A 222 -6.19 -53.33 35.49
C GLY A 222 -6.42 -54.23 36.71
N ALA A 223 -6.73 -55.50 36.43
CA ALA A 223 -7.03 -56.63 37.31
C ALA A 223 -6.18 -56.79 38.61
N SER A 224 -6.83 -57.25 39.68
CA SER A 224 -6.34 -58.35 40.51
C SER A 224 -7.48 -59.03 41.25
N VAL A 225 -7.52 -60.35 41.10
CA VAL A 225 -8.36 -61.36 41.74
C VAL A 225 -8.57 -61.08 43.24
N ASP A 226 -9.82 -60.93 43.70
CA ASP A 226 -10.31 -61.75 44.81
C ASP A 226 -11.85 -61.74 44.95
N LYS A 227 -12.43 -62.93 44.75
CA LYS A 227 -13.82 -63.25 45.04
C LYS A 227 -13.98 -63.26 46.57
N ARG A 228 -14.72 -62.31 47.17
CA ARG A 228 -15.69 -62.54 48.29
C ARG A 228 -16.10 -61.35 49.18
N GLN A 229 -15.83 -60.09 48.85
CA GLN A 229 -16.37 -58.99 49.67
C GLN A 229 -16.93 -57.85 48.82
N ARG A 230 -18.22 -57.92 48.50
CA ARG A 230 -19.00 -56.74 48.08
C ARG A 230 -19.24 -55.88 49.31
N ARG A 231 -18.88 -54.59 49.22
CA ARG A 231 -19.17 -53.61 50.27
C ARG A 231 -20.64 -53.19 50.16
N ILE A 232 -21.22 -52.87 51.31
CA ILE A 232 -22.66 -52.68 51.53
C ILE A 232 -23.20 -51.46 50.76
N ASP A 233 -22.33 -50.60 50.22
CA ASP A 233 -22.70 -49.46 49.37
C ASP A 233 -23.22 -49.85 47.97
N GLU A 234 -22.96 -51.08 47.49
CA GLU A 234 -23.52 -51.57 46.20
C GLU A 234 -25.00 -51.98 46.29
N ILE A 235 -25.58 -52.01 47.48
CA ILE A 235 -26.98 -52.45 47.69
C ILE A 235 -27.97 -51.30 47.48
N TRP A 236 -27.51 -50.04 47.39
CA TRP A 236 -28.38 -48.85 47.22
C TRP A 236 -28.15 -48.06 45.93
N GLY A 237 -28.31 -48.75 44.80
CA GLY A 237 -28.84 -48.14 43.58
C GLY A 237 -27.80 -47.59 42.61
N THR A 238 -27.38 -48.43 41.68
CA THR A 238 -26.92 -47.97 40.36
C THR A 238 -27.83 -48.58 39.32
N ALA A 239 -28.94 -47.87 39.05
CA ALA A 239 -29.68 -48.04 37.83
C ALA A 239 -28.73 -47.73 36.66
N GLY A 240 -28.69 -48.61 35.67
CA GLY A 240 -27.99 -48.33 34.42
C GLY A 240 -28.67 -47.16 33.73
N ASP A 241 -28.00 -46.01 33.69
CA ASP A 241 -28.49 -44.80 33.02
C ASP A 241 -27.32 -43.86 32.65
N GLY A 242 -26.22 -44.43 32.16
CA GLY A 242 -25.02 -43.66 31.81
C GLY A 242 -25.07 -42.98 30.43
N ASP A 243 -26.01 -43.38 29.56
CA ASP A 243 -26.06 -42.95 28.16
C ASP A 243 -27.15 -41.86 27.92
N ASP A 244 -28.17 -41.77 28.79
CA ASP A 244 -29.25 -40.79 28.66
C ASP A 244 -28.88 -39.44 29.31
N GLN A 245 -28.08 -39.45 30.39
CA GLN A 245 -27.63 -38.22 31.08
C GLN A 245 -26.68 -37.38 30.21
N GLY A 246 -25.75 -38.00 29.48
CA GLY A 246 -24.83 -37.28 28.60
C GLY A 246 -25.55 -36.57 27.45
N ASN A 247 -26.56 -37.21 26.85
CA ASN A 247 -27.33 -36.62 25.76
C ASN A 247 -28.26 -35.49 26.21
N ASP A 248 -28.80 -35.56 27.44
CA ASP A 248 -29.63 -34.47 27.98
C ASP A 248 -28.78 -33.22 28.31
N GLU A 249 -27.55 -33.39 28.80
CA GLU A 249 -26.62 -32.29 29.06
C GLU A 249 -26.16 -31.59 27.77
N VAL A 250 -25.86 -32.35 26.71
CA VAL A 250 -25.58 -31.80 25.36
C VAL A 250 -26.75 -30.98 24.86
N SER A 251 -27.96 -31.54 24.95
CA SER A 251 -29.18 -30.87 24.51
C SER A 251 -29.51 -29.63 25.36
N ALA A 252 -29.20 -29.64 26.65
CA ALA A 252 -29.34 -28.49 27.54
C ALA A 252 -28.36 -27.36 27.17
N ALA A 253 -27.08 -27.68 26.96
CA ALA A 253 -26.05 -26.71 26.57
C ALA A 253 -26.35 -26.08 25.20
N GLY A 254 -26.79 -26.88 24.22
CA GLY A 254 -27.22 -26.38 22.91
C GLY A 254 -28.43 -25.44 23.01
N ARG A 255 -29.44 -25.78 23.82
CA ARG A 255 -30.61 -24.92 24.07
C ARG A 255 -30.21 -23.60 24.73
N GLU A 256 -29.34 -23.64 25.73
CA GLU A 256 -28.86 -22.45 26.43
C GLU A 256 -28.13 -21.49 25.48
N MET A 257 -27.23 -22.01 24.64
CA MET A 257 -26.50 -21.21 23.65
C MET A 257 -27.43 -20.55 22.62
N LYS A 258 -28.45 -21.27 22.15
CA LYS A 258 -29.48 -20.72 21.24
C LYS A 258 -30.32 -19.63 21.89
N GLN A 259 -30.76 -19.85 23.13
CA GLN A 259 -31.54 -18.86 23.87
C GLN A 259 -30.72 -17.60 24.15
N LEU A 260 -29.45 -17.76 24.53
CA LEU A 260 -28.57 -16.63 24.82
C LEU A 260 -28.28 -15.82 23.55
N THR A 261 -27.93 -16.48 22.44
CA THR A 261 -27.68 -15.80 21.15
C THR A 261 -28.92 -15.07 20.65
N GLN A 262 -30.10 -15.68 20.76
CA GLN A 262 -31.37 -15.04 20.41
C GLN A 262 -31.64 -13.80 21.29
N ALA A 263 -31.52 -13.93 22.62
CA ALA A 263 -31.72 -12.82 23.54
C ALA A 263 -30.75 -11.66 23.28
N LEU A 264 -29.49 -11.96 22.97
CA LEU A 264 -28.49 -10.94 22.64
C LEU A 264 -28.81 -10.19 21.34
N VAL A 265 -29.28 -10.89 20.31
CA VAL A 265 -29.67 -10.27 19.02
C VAL A 265 -30.94 -9.43 19.19
N GLU A 266 -31.94 -9.94 19.91
CA GLU A 266 -33.18 -9.22 20.20
C GLU A 266 -32.90 -7.94 20.99
N GLN A 267 -32.10 -8.04 22.06
CA GLN A 267 -31.71 -6.88 22.87
C GLN A 267 -30.92 -5.85 22.05
N LEU A 268 -30.06 -6.29 21.11
CA LEU A 268 -29.34 -5.38 20.22
C LEU A 268 -30.30 -4.64 19.27
N GLN A 269 -31.29 -5.34 18.72
CA GLN A 269 -32.30 -4.74 17.85
C GLN A 269 -33.19 -3.74 18.60
N GLU A 270 -33.56 -4.05 19.84
CA GLU A 270 -34.33 -3.14 20.70
C GLU A 270 -33.53 -1.89 21.10
N ALA A 271 -32.24 -2.06 21.38
CA ALA A 271 -31.37 -0.97 21.82
C ALA A 271 -31.08 0.08 20.74
N LYS A 272 -31.28 -0.22 19.44
CA LYS A 272 -31.15 0.71 18.30
C LYS A 272 -29.93 1.65 18.37
N GLY A 273 -28.78 1.13 18.82
CA GLY A 273 -27.52 1.87 18.92
C GLY A 273 -27.18 2.46 20.30
N ASP A 274 -28.02 2.28 21.31
CA ASP A 274 -27.68 2.60 22.70
C ASP A 274 -26.86 1.46 23.36
N ASN A 275 -25.58 1.73 23.55
CA ASN A 275 -24.62 0.79 24.16
C ASN A 275 -24.92 0.45 25.62
N ALA A 276 -25.69 1.28 26.35
CA ALA A 276 -26.04 1.02 27.74
C ALA A 276 -27.25 0.10 27.87
N ALA A 277 -28.15 0.11 26.88
CA ALA A 277 -29.36 -0.70 26.85
C ALA A 277 -29.16 -2.09 26.22
N SER A 278 -28.03 -2.35 25.56
CA SER A 278 -27.76 -3.62 24.85
C SER A 278 -27.26 -4.78 25.73
N TYR A 279 -27.25 -4.62 27.06
CA TYR A 279 -26.80 -5.66 28.00
C TYR A 279 -27.93 -6.60 28.40
N VAL A 280 -27.72 -7.90 28.24
CA VAL A 280 -28.55 -8.98 28.77
C VAL A 280 -28.00 -9.44 30.12
N THR A 281 -28.89 -9.71 31.08
CA THR A 281 -28.54 -10.27 32.39
C THR A 281 -28.50 -11.79 32.33
N LEU A 282 -27.36 -12.37 32.70
CA LEU A 282 -27.16 -13.80 32.83
C LEU A 282 -27.66 -14.29 34.19
N THR A 283 -28.26 -15.50 34.20
CA THR A 283 -28.73 -16.15 35.43
C THR A 283 -27.61 -16.83 36.20
N ARG A 284 -26.61 -17.35 35.48
CA ARG A 284 -25.39 -17.98 36.00
C ARG A 284 -24.22 -17.72 35.05
N GLU A 285 -23.02 -17.93 35.54
CA GLU A 285 -21.84 -17.96 34.68
C GLU A 285 -21.83 -19.27 33.89
N SER A 286 -22.11 -19.22 32.58
CA SER A 286 -22.14 -20.39 31.71
C SER A 286 -20.99 -20.43 30.70
N ALA A 287 -20.62 -21.64 30.30
CA ALA A 287 -19.65 -21.91 29.25
C ALA A 287 -20.05 -21.23 27.92
N ALA A 288 -21.36 -21.15 27.63
CA ALA A 288 -21.86 -20.43 26.46
C ALA A 288 -21.47 -18.93 26.48
N ALA A 289 -21.65 -18.25 27.62
CA ALA A 289 -21.25 -16.85 27.78
C ALA A 289 -19.72 -16.68 27.67
N ARG A 290 -18.94 -17.56 28.30
CA ARG A 290 -17.46 -17.54 28.21
C ARG A 290 -16.99 -17.76 26.78
N PHE A 291 -17.59 -18.71 26.06
CA PHE A 291 -17.28 -18.99 24.66
C PHE A 291 -17.55 -17.78 23.77
N LEU A 292 -18.71 -17.12 23.90
CA LEU A 292 -19.05 -15.92 23.11
C LEU A 292 -18.06 -14.76 23.33
N VAL A 293 -17.56 -14.59 24.55
CA VAL A 293 -16.57 -13.56 24.86
C VAL A 293 -15.18 -13.93 24.33
N ARG A 294 -14.81 -15.21 24.41
CA ARG A 294 -13.53 -15.71 23.90
C ARG A 294 -13.47 -15.69 22.37
N SER A 295 -14.58 -16.02 21.70
CA SER A 295 -14.73 -15.93 20.24
C SER A 295 -14.88 -14.51 19.71
N LYS A 296 -14.82 -13.50 20.60
CA LYS A 296 -14.92 -12.07 20.25
C LYS A 296 -16.23 -11.72 19.56
N VAL A 297 -17.32 -12.35 19.98
CA VAL A 297 -18.67 -12.04 19.50
C VAL A 297 -19.44 -11.21 20.54
N ALA A 298 -19.10 -11.35 21.82
CA ALA A 298 -19.72 -10.63 22.92
C ALA A 298 -18.69 -10.05 23.91
N HIS A 299 -19.13 -9.15 24.79
CA HIS A 299 -18.33 -8.57 25.86
C HIS A 299 -19.10 -8.51 27.17
N PHE A 300 -18.44 -8.85 28.28
CA PHE A 300 -18.96 -8.59 29.61
C PHE A 300 -18.95 -7.10 29.95
N HIS A 301 -19.85 -6.70 30.84
CA HIS A 301 -19.83 -5.37 31.40
C HIS A 301 -18.58 -5.19 32.29
N PRO A 302 -17.81 -4.09 32.17
CA PRO A 302 -16.54 -3.92 32.89
C PRO A 302 -16.63 -4.01 34.42
N LYS A 303 -17.82 -3.74 34.98
CA LYS A 303 -18.08 -3.76 36.42
C LYS A 303 -18.97 -4.92 36.87
N ASP A 304 -19.57 -5.66 35.94
CA ASP A 304 -20.57 -6.67 36.26
C ASP A 304 -20.41 -7.89 35.32
N ALA A 305 -19.90 -8.99 35.87
CA ALA A 305 -19.67 -10.22 35.13
C ALA A 305 -20.98 -10.95 34.74
N MET A 306 -22.12 -10.56 35.32
CA MET A 306 -23.43 -11.14 34.98
C MET A 306 -24.12 -10.41 33.82
N ARG A 307 -23.51 -9.36 33.25
CA ARG A 307 -24.10 -8.61 32.14
C ARG A 307 -23.27 -8.80 30.88
N LEU A 308 -23.92 -9.26 29.81
CA LEU A 308 -23.29 -9.59 28.53
C LEU A 308 -23.94 -8.78 27.41
N ARG A 309 -23.14 -8.24 26.49
CA ARG A 309 -23.64 -7.57 25.28
C ARG A 309 -23.01 -8.14 24.02
N LEU A 310 -23.76 -8.12 22.93
CA LEU A 310 -23.24 -8.45 21.60
C LEU A 310 -22.41 -7.29 21.05
N ILE A 311 -21.36 -7.61 20.29
CA ILE A 311 -20.69 -6.60 19.48
C ILE A 311 -21.62 -6.23 18.33
N ASP A 312 -21.82 -4.93 18.12
CA ASP A 312 -22.60 -4.43 17.00
C ASP A 312 -21.76 -4.45 15.72
N PHE A 313 -21.93 -5.49 14.92
CA PHE A 313 -21.28 -5.62 13.60
C PHE A 313 -22.00 -4.84 12.50
N GLY A 314 -23.23 -4.34 12.74
CA GLY A 314 -24.03 -3.62 11.75
C GLY A 314 -23.82 -2.11 11.76
N ARG A 315 -23.17 -1.58 12.79
CA ARG A 315 -22.84 -0.15 12.89
C ARG A 315 -21.65 0.20 12.02
N GLU A 316 -21.93 0.52 10.76
CA GLU A 316 -20.98 1.24 9.92
C GLU A 316 -20.82 2.66 10.49
N LEU A 317 -19.58 3.04 10.80
CA LEU A 317 -19.23 4.43 11.04
C LEU A 317 -19.31 5.11 9.67
N GLU A 318 -20.37 5.89 9.43
CA GLU A 318 -20.35 6.86 8.33
C GLU A 318 -19.11 7.74 8.51
N ALA A 319 -18.16 7.60 7.60
CA ALA A 319 -16.98 8.43 7.43
C ALA A 319 -17.14 9.24 6.14
#